data_AF-A0AAD3DD66-F1
#
_entry.id   AF-A0AAD3DD66-F1
#
_cell.length_a   1.000
_cell.length_b   1.000
_cell.length_c   1.000
_cell.angle_alpha   90.00
_cell.angle_beta   90.00
_cell.angle_gamma   90.00
#
_symmetry.space_group_name_H-M   'P 1'
#
loop_
_entity.id
_entity.type
_entity.pdbx_description
1 polymer ?
#
loop_
_entity_poly.entity_id
_entity_poly.type
_entity_poly.pdbx_seq_one_letter_code
_entity_poly.pdbx_strand_id
1 'polypeptide(L)'
;MAVAGSPRTLSPIVATVQDWYRSLPLCTKALFSLLTGIFVLQLATGYDTNRICLSTDLVVRHHQVYRLITAPFFHLGPWHLLFNMMTFVHIGSSLERNVGSVQFLHISLLLVVAEGLLYLALELAA
;
A
#
# COMPACT_ATOMS: atom_id res chain seq x y z
N MET A 1 -2.29 51.13 -0.53
CA MET A 1 -2.01 49.99 0.38
C MET A 1 -2.68 48.74 -0.16
N ALA A 2 -1.90 47.85 -0.78
CA ALA A 2 -2.10 46.40 -0.92
C ALA A 2 -0.98 45.89 -1.82
N VAL A 3 0.11 45.37 -1.22
CA VAL A 3 1.12 44.62 -1.98
C VAL A 3 0.49 43.27 -2.28
N ALA A 4 0.11 43.05 -3.53
CA ALA A 4 -0.29 41.73 -4.02
C ALA A 4 0.90 40.78 -3.80
N GLY A 5 0.77 39.89 -2.82
CA GLY A 5 1.73 38.81 -2.60
C GLY A 5 1.81 37.99 -3.88
N SER A 6 3.02 37.84 -4.42
CA SER A 6 3.26 37.03 -5.62
C SER A 6 2.71 35.61 -5.40
N PRO A 7 2.04 35.01 -6.40
CA PRO A 7 1.69 33.60 -6.31
C PRO A 7 3.01 32.82 -6.17
N ARG A 8 3.18 32.08 -5.07
CA ARG A 8 4.32 31.19 -4.90
C ARG A 8 4.29 30.17 -6.03
N THR A 9 5.07 30.38 -7.08
CA THR A 9 5.28 29.41 -8.14
C THR A 9 6.00 28.22 -7.53
N LEU A 10 5.36 27.05 -7.55
CA LEU A 10 6.01 25.81 -7.11
C LEU A 10 7.26 25.56 -7.96
N SER A 11 8.28 24.91 -7.40
CA SER A 11 9.41 24.48 -8.21
C SER A 11 8.96 23.46 -9.27
N PRO A 12 9.64 23.37 -10.44
CA PRO A 12 9.26 22.44 -11.50
C PRO A 12 9.12 20.99 -11.03
N ILE A 13 9.99 20.57 -10.09
CA ILE A 13 9.95 19.24 -9.48
C ILE A 13 8.68 19.04 -8.67
N VAL A 14 8.34 20.01 -7.81
CA VAL A 14 7.14 19.92 -6.96
C VAL A 14 5.88 19.90 -7.82
N ALA A 15 5.81 20.73 -8.86
CA ALA A 15 4.70 20.70 -9.82
C ALA A 15 4.57 19.33 -10.51
N THR A 16 5.69 18.77 -11.00
CA THR A 16 5.71 17.45 -11.67
C THR A 16 5.21 16.33 -10.76
N VAL A 17 5.69 16.28 -9.51
CA VAL A 17 5.25 15.28 -8.52
C VAL A 17 3.77 15.46 -8.19
N GLN A 18 3.33 16.71 -8.02
CA GLN A 18 1.95 17.01 -7.69
C GLN A 18 1.00 16.61 -8.81
N ASP A 19 1.35 16.87 -10.06
CA ASP A 19 0.55 16.51 -11.23
C ASP A 19 0.52 15.00 -11.45
N TRP A 20 1.66 14.31 -11.29
CA TRP A 20 1.72 12.86 -11.28
C TRP A 20 0.79 12.27 -10.22
N TYR A 21 0.88 12.72 -8.96
CA TYR A 21 0.03 12.22 -7.89
C TYR A 21 -1.46 12.52 -8.14
N ARG A 22 -1.79 13.69 -8.71
CA ARG A 22 -3.17 14.02 -9.10
C ARG A 22 -3.71 13.10 -10.19
N SER A 23 -2.88 12.68 -11.14
CA SER A 23 -3.26 11.79 -12.25
C SER A 23 -3.62 10.36 -11.84
N LEU A 24 -3.26 9.94 -10.62
CA LEU A 24 -3.56 8.59 -10.14
C LEU A 24 -5.08 8.39 -9.95
N PRO A 25 -5.61 7.19 -10.29
CA PRO A 25 -6.99 6.81 -9.97
C PRO A 25 -7.27 6.82 -8.46
N LEU A 26 -8.56 6.91 -8.08
CA LEU A 26 -8.95 7.18 -6.70
C LEU A 26 -8.47 6.12 -5.71
N CYS A 27 -8.77 4.84 -5.96
CA CYS A 27 -8.43 3.77 -5.02
C CYS A 27 -6.93 3.50 -4.98
N THR A 28 -6.26 3.55 -6.13
CA THR A 28 -4.80 3.40 -6.22
C THR A 28 -4.10 4.51 -5.43
N LYS A 29 -4.54 5.75 -5.59
CA LYS A 29 -4.04 6.90 -4.82
C LYS A 29 -4.30 6.74 -3.32
N ALA A 30 -5.51 6.33 -2.94
CA ALA A 30 -5.88 6.14 -1.55
C ALA A 30 -5.04 5.04 -0.89
N LEU A 31 -4.88 3.89 -1.54
CA LEU A 31 -4.08 2.77 -1.05
C LEU A 31 -2.59 3.12 -0.99
N PHE A 32 -2.03 3.73 -2.04
CA PHE A 32 -0.64 4.20 -2.02
C PHE A 32 -0.37 5.14 -0.84
N SER A 33 -1.24 6.13 -0.63
CA SER A 33 -1.09 7.10 0.47
C SER A 33 -1.32 6.47 1.84
N LEU A 34 -2.27 5.56 1.97
CA LEU A 34 -2.52 4.81 3.21
C LEU A 34 -1.31 3.95 3.58
N LEU A 35 -0.81 3.12 2.66
CA LEU A 35 0.31 2.21 2.90
C LEU A 35 1.60 2.98 3.21
N THR A 36 1.87 4.05 2.46
CA THR A 36 3.02 4.93 2.73
C THR A 36 2.87 5.62 4.09
N GLY A 37 1.67 6.09 4.45
CA GLY A 37 1.39 6.71 5.74
C GLY A 37 1.55 5.75 6.92
N ILE A 38 1.05 4.52 6.79
CA ILE A 38 1.27 3.46 7.79
C ILE A 38 2.77 3.20 7.96
N PHE A 39 3.53 3.10 6.87
CA PHE A 39 4.98 2.90 6.96
C PHE A 39 5.71 4.06 7.64
N VAL A 40 5.33 5.31 7.36
CA VAL A 40 5.88 6.47 8.07
C VAL A 40 5.59 6.38 9.58
N LEU A 41 4.39 5.95 9.96
CA LEU A 41 4.04 5.72 11.36
C LEU A 41 4.85 4.57 11.97
N GLN A 42 5.10 3.49 11.23
CA GLN A 42 5.98 2.40 11.68
C GLN A 42 7.38 2.93 12.02
N LEU A 43 7.95 3.78 11.15
CA LEU A 43 9.26 4.39 11.38
C LEU A 43 9.25 5.34 12.58
N ALA A 44 8.22 6.18 12.71
CA ALA A 44 8.12 7.16 13.78
C ALA A 44 7.94 6.52 15.16
N THR A 45 7.27 5.37 15.22
CA THR A 45 6.96 4.66 16.48
C THR A 45 7.93 3.52 16.80
N GLY A 46 8.80 3.13 15.86
CA GLY A 46 9.62 1.93 15.98
C GLY A 46 8.76 0.65 16.06
N TYR A 47 7.64 0.62 15.34
CA TYR A 47 6.68 -0.50 15.41
C TYR A 47 7.32 -1.81 14.96
N ASP A 48 7.24 -2.84 15.81
CA ASP A 48 7.71 -4.18 15.51
C ASP A 48 6.75 -4.92 14.55
N THR A 49 7.16 -5.02 13.28
CA THR A 49 6.37 -5.65 12.22
C THR A 49 6.07 -7.12 12.48
N ASN A 50 6.90 -7.84 13.23
CA ASN A 50 6.68 -9.26 13.53
C ASN A 50 5.34 -9.50 14.24
N ARG A 51 4.82 -8.48 14.93
CA ARG A 51 3.51 -8.51 15.57
C ARG A 51 2.34 -8.66 14.61
N ILE A 52 2.53 -8.35 13.32
CA ILE A 52 1.48 -8.39 12.29
C ILE A 52 1.89 -9.21 11.05
N CYS A 53 3.18 -9.44 10.82
CA CYS A 53 3.67 -10.28 9.72
C CYS A 53 2.96 -11.63 9.67
N LEU A 54 2.75 -12.11 8.45
CA LEU A 54 2.13 -13.40 8.23
C LEU A 54 3.04 -14.51 8.79
N SER A 55 2.44 -15.44 9.53
CA SER A 55 3.13 -16.57 10.15
C SER A 55 2.17 -17.74 10.19
N THR A 56 2.56 -18.86 9.60
CA THR A 56 1.70 -20.06 9.52
C THR A 56 1.39 -20.61 10.90
N ASP A 57 2.37 -20.68 11.81
CA ASP A 57 2.14 -21.13 13.19
C ASP A 57 1.11 -20.26 13.91
N LEU A 58 1.24 -18.92 13.84
CA LEU A 58 0.31 -18.01 14.49
C LEU A 58 -1.10 -18.04 13.87
N VAL A 59 -1.20 -18.22 12.55
CA VAL A 59 -2.50 -18.29 11.87
C VAL A 59 -3.20 -19.62 12.15
N VAL A 60 -2.48 -20.74 12.04
CA VAL A 60 -3.06 -22.10 12.10
C VAL A 60 -3.23 -22.56 13.55
N ARG A 61 -2.21 -22.41 14.40
CA ARG A 61 -2.23 -22.92 15.78
C ARG A 61 -2.77 -21.91 16.79
N HIS A 62 -2.57 -20.62 16.53
CA HIS A 62 -3.01 -19.55 17.43
C HIS A 62 -4.21 -18.75 16.89
N HIS A 63 -4.82 -19.21 15.78
CA HIS A 63 -6.04 -18.65 15.19
C HIS A 63 -5.97 -17.14 14.87
N GLN A 64 -4.78 -16.61 14.60
CA GLN A 64 -4.58 -15.19 14.26
C GLN A 64 -4.87 -14.90 12.78
N VAL A 65 -6.06 -15.31 12.32
CA VAL A 65 -6.49 -15.21 10.91
C VAL A 65 -6.53 -13.78 10.38
N TYR A 66 -6.64 -12.78 11.26
CA TYR A 66 -6.60 -11.37 10.89
C TYR A 66 -5.30 -11.01 10.16
N ARG A 67 -4.20 -11.75 10.41
CA ARG A 67 -2.90 -11.54 9.74
C ARG A 67 -2.98 -11.68 8.22
N LEU A 68 -3.90 -12.49 7.69
CA LEU A 68 -4.12 -12.64 6.25
C LEU A 68 -4.53 -11.33 5.58
N ILE A 69 -5.23 -10.45 6.31
CA ILE A 69 -5.67 -9.16 5.80
C ILE A 69 -4.73 -8.04 6.26
N THR A 70 -4.24 -8.08 7.50
CA THR A 70 -3.46 -6.97 8.04
C THR A 70 -2.01 -6.98 7.58
N ALA A 71 -1.41 -8.14 7.28
CA ALA A 71 0.01 -8.22 6.94
C ALA A 71 0.42 -7.37 5.73
N PRO A 72 -0.34 -7.33 4.60
CA PRO A 72 0.02 -6.51 3.44
C PRO A 72 0.03 -4.99 3.69
N PHE A 73 -0.55 -4.51 4.80
CA PHE A 73 -0.54 -3.09 5.14
C PHE A 73 0.78 -2.62 5.75
N PHE A 74 1.60 -3.54 6.26
CA PHE A 74 2.84 -3.25 6.96
C PHE A 74 4.04 -3.68 6.11
N HIS A 75 5.10 -2.88 6.14
CA HIS A 75 6.30 -3.15 5.35
C HIS A 75 7.53 -3.30 6.24
N LEU A 76 8.40 -4.26 5.89
CA LEU A 76 9.61 -4.62 6.65
C LEU A 76 10.75 -3.60 6.54
N GLY A 77 10.69 -2.70 5.55
CA GLY A 77 11.71 -1.68 5.38
C GLY A 77 11.48 -0.78 4.15
N PRO A 78 12.32 0.26 3.99
CA PRO A 78 12.13 1.28 2.96
C PRO A 78 12.19 0.72 1.55
N TRP A 79 13.14 -0.19 1.29
CA TRP A 79 13.28 -0.86 -0.01
C TRP A 79 12.06 -1.73 -0.33
N HIS A 80 11.54 -2.46 0.67
CA HIS A 80 10.34 -3.27 0.49
C HIS A 80 9.14 -2.40 0.10
N LEU A 81 8.90 -1.28 0.80
CA LEU A 81 7.84 -0.35 0.43
C LEU A 81 8.06 0.25 -0.97
N LEU A 82 9.28 0.70 -1.29
CA LEU A 82 9.59 1.35 -2.55
C LEU A 82 9.25 0.45 -3.74
N PHE A 83 9.75 -0.79 -3.77
CA PHE A 83 9.50 -1.72 -4.87
C PHE A 83 8.03 -2.12 -4.97
N ASN A 84 7.36 -2.32 -3.83
CA ASN A 84 5.92 -2.59 -3.81
C ASN A 84 5.14 -1.42 -4.40
N MET A 85 5.42 -0.19 -3.99
CA MET A 85 4.67 0.98 -4.45
C MET A 85 4.95 1.32 -5.92
N MET A 86 6.19 1.15 -6.41
CA MET A 86 6.50 1.33 -7.84
C MET A 86 5.67 0.36 -8.70
N THR A 87 5.59 -0.90 -8.29
CA THR A 87 4.83 -1.93 -9.01
C THR A 87 3.32 -1.71 -8.86
N PHE A 88 2.86 -1.48 -7.63
CA PHE A 88 1.45 -1.28 -7.29
C PHE A 88 0.86 -0.06 -8.01
N VAL A 89 1.55 1.09 -8.00
CA VAL A 89 1.02 2.27 -8.66
C VAL A 89 0.92 2.06 -10.17
N HIS A 90 1.90 1.38 -10.78
CA HIS A 90 1.87 1.11 -12.22
C HIS A 90 0.74 0.14 -12.60
N ILE A 91 0.72 -1.05 -12.00
CA ILE A 91 -0.26 -2.11 -12.31
C ILE A 91 -1.65 -1.71 -11.81
N GLY A 92 -1.75 -1.22 -10.58
CA GLY A 92 -3.00 -0.83 -9.94
C GLY A 92 -3.70 0.30 -10.68
N SER A 93 -2.96 1.33 -11.10
CA SER A 93 -3.56 2.41 -11.89
C SER A 93 -4.08 1.94 -13.24
N SER A 94 -3.36 1.03 -13.91
CA SER A 94 -3.81 0.43 -15.17
C SER A 94 -5.08 -0.40 -14.97
N LEU A 95 -5.08 -1.28 -13.96
CA LEU A 95 -6.20 -2.14 -13.63
C LEU A 95 -7.44 -1.32 -13.25
N GLU A 96 -7.31 -0.37 -12.31
CA GLU A 96 -8.42 0.46 -11.85
C GLU A 96 -9.07 1.26 -12.98
N ARG A 97 -8.28 1.77 -13.94
CA ARG A 97 -8.83 2.45 -15.13
C ARG A 97 -9.62 1.51 -16.05
N ASN A 98 -9.23 0.25 -16.13
CA ASN A 98 -9.87 -0.73 -17.01
C ASN A 98 -11.16 -1.32 -16.40
N VAL A 99 -11.17 -1.58 -15.09
CA VAL A 99 -12.29 -2.28 -14.42
C VAL A 99 -13.15 -1.36 -13.54
N GLY A 100 -12.68 -0.15 -13.27
CA GLY A 100 -13.29 0.79 -12.34
C GLY A 100 -12.93 0.52 -10.87
N SER A 101 -13.05 1.55 -10.04
CA SER A 101 -12.62 1.55 -8.63
C SER A 101 -13.25 0.46 -7.76
N VAL A 102 -14.54 0.18 -7.93
CA VAL A 102 -15.24 -0.84 -7.13
C VAL A 102 -14.71 -2.24 -7.44
N GLN A 103 -14.63 -2.61 -8.73
CA GLN A 103 -14.12 -3.93 -9.12
C GLN A 103 -12.64 -4.09 -8.78
N PHE A 104 -11.86 -3.02 -8.93
CA PHE A 104 -10.47 -2.99 -8.51
C PHE A 104 -10.32 -3.34 -7.02
N LEU A 105 -11.09 -2.71 -6.13
CA LEU A 105 -11.06 -3.02 -4.70
C LEU A 105 -11.44 -4.48 -4.41
N HIS A 106 -12.45 -5.02 -5.10
CA HIS A 106 -12.84 -6.43 -4.94
C HIS A 106 -11.70 -7.37 -5.36
N ILE A 107 -11.09 -7.12 -6.53
CA ILE A 107 -9.95 -7.89 -7.02
C ILE A 107 -8.77 -7.78 -6.05
N SER A 108 -8.44 -6.58 -5.57
CA SER A 108 -7.36 -6.38 -4.60
C SER A 108 -7.60 -7.16 -3.29
N LEU A 109 -8.83 -7.15 -2.77
CA LEU A 109 -9.16 -7.90 -1.56
C LEU A 109 -9.03 -9.41 -1.78
N LEU A 110 -9.52 -9.92 -2.91
CA LEU A 110 -9.39 -11.34 -3.27
C LEU A 110 -7.92 -11.74 -3.43
N LEU A 111 -7.10 -10.90 -4.06
CA LEU A 111 -5.67 -11.15 -4.23
C LEU A 111 -4.91 -11.17 -2.90
N VAL A 112 -5.24 -10.25 -1.98
CA VAL A 112 -4.65 -10.24 -0.62
C VAL A 112 -4.96 -11.54 0.12
N VAL A 113 -6.22 -11.98 0.10
CA VAL A 113 -6.61 -13.24 0.75
C VAL A 113 -5.95 -14.44 0.06
N ALA A 114 -5.97 -14.47 -1.27
CA ALA A 114 -5.39 -15.57 -2.04
C ALA A 114 -3.88 -15.69 -1.83
N GLU A 115 -3.15 -14.58 -1.75
CA GLU A 115 -1.72 -14.56 -1.45
C GLU A 115 -1.45 -15.18 -0.07
N GLY A 116 -2.15 -14.72 0.96
CA GLY A 116 -1.98 -15.26 2.31
C GLY A 116 -2.33 -16.75 2.39
N LEU A 117 -3.42 -17.19 1.77
CA LEU A 117 -3.79 -18.61 1.73
C LEU A 117 -2.78 -19.46 0.95
N LEU A 118 -2.26 -18.95 -0.17
CA LEU A 118 -1.22 -19.62 -0.94
C LEU A 118 0.06 -19.77 -0.13
N TYR A 119 0.47 -18.73 0.60
CA TYR A 119 1.61 -18.79 1.51
C TYR A 119 1.46 -19.90 2.56
N LEU A 120 0.30 -19.94 3.25
CA LEU A 120 0.01 -21.00 4.23
C LEU A 120 0.04 -22.39 3.60
N ALA A 121 -0.56 -22.54 2.42
CA ALA A 121 -0.61 -23.83 1.73
C ALA A 121 0.79 -24.33 1.34
N LEU A 122 1.66 -23.44 0.85
CA LEU A 122 3.04 -23.78 0.50
C LEU A 122 3.86 -24.13 1.75
N GLU A 123 3.73 -23.39 2.84
CA GLU A 123 4.48 -23.66 4.08
C GLU A 123 4.02 -24.95 4.77
N LEU A 124 2.73 -25.30 4.70
CA LEU A 124 2.20 -26.56 5.24
C LEU A 124 2.53 -27.78 4.37
N ALA A 125 2.85 -27.57 3.09
CA ALA A 125 3.23 -28.63 2.15
C ALA A 125 4.75 -28.90 2.12
N ALA A 126 5.56 -28.03 2.72
CA ALA A 126 7.01 -28.16 2.86
C ALA A 126 7.39 -28.99 4.10
#